data_AF-B9L3Q9-F1
#
_entry.id   AF-B9L3Q9-F1
#
_cell.length_a   1.000
_cell.length_b   1.000
_cell.length_c   1.000
_cell.angle_alpha   90.00
_cell.angle_beta   90.00
_cell.angle_gamma   90.00
#
_symmetry.space_group_name_H-M   'P 1'
#
loop_
_entity.id
_entity.type
_entity.pdbx_description
1 polymer ?
#
loop_
_entity_poly.entity_id
_entity_poly.type
_entity_poly.pdbx_seq_one_letter_code
_entity_poly.pdbx_strand_id
1 'polypeptide(L)'
;MNKLAARLLDQLKKHRFRPVMLSGDGYVLEIVPYHGKIEAGFTLWRLEGGELVPVASGHTENGHLLTAEGFALQLPADVERTMLTLLSRKR
;
A
#
# COMPACT_ATOMS: atom_id res chain seq x y z
N MET A 1 6.16 -7.69 13.58
CA MET A 1 6.08 -6.48 12.75
C MET A 1 5.83 -6.89 11.31
N ASN A 2 4.79 -6.38 10.67
CA ASN A 2 4.42 -6.78 9.31
C ASN A 2 5.38 -6.14 8.28
N LYS A 3 5.98 -6.97 7.41
CA LYS A 3 6.97 -6.53 6.41
C LYS A 3 6.37 -5.54 5.42
N LEU A 4 5.17 -5.78 4.93
CA LEU A 4 4.49 -4.90 4.00
C LEU A 4 4.17 -3.53 4.65
N ALA A 5 3.69 -3.52 5.90
CA ALA A 5 3.43 -2.28 6.64
C ALA A 5 4.69 -1.39 6.73
N ALA A 6 5.83 -1.98 7.11
CA ALA A 6 7.10 -1.27 7.15
C ALA A 6 7.50 -0.70 5.77
N ARG A 7 7.33 -1.49 4.71
CA ARG A 7 7.72 -1.10 3.35
C ARG A 7 6.84 0.01 2.77
N LEU A 8 5.55 0.04 3.08
CA LEU A 8 4.63 1.12 2.70
C LEU A 8 5.07 2.44 3.35
N LEU A 9 5.32 2.41 4.66
CA LEU A 9 5.76 3.58 5.40
C LEU A 9 7.15 4.07 4.94
N ASP A 10 8.07 3.15 4.63
CA ASP A 10 9.38 3.49 4.08
C ASP A 10 9.29 4.23 2.74
N GLN A 11 8.30 3.92 1.89
CA GLN A 11 8.08 4.68 0.66
C GLN A 11 7.68 6.12 0.97
N LEU A 12 6.72 6.34 1.87
CA LEU A 12 6.37 7.71 2.26
C LEU A 12 7.57 8.45 2.85
N LYS A 13 8.36 7.82 3.73
CA LYS A 13 9.57 8.44 4.29
C LYS A 13 10.56 8.85 3.21
N LYS A 14 10.83 7.98 2.24
CA LYS A 14 11.70 8.28 1.09
C LYS A 14 11.19 9.46 0.26
N HIS A 15 9.87 9.56 0.13
CA HIS A 15 9.19 10.62 -0.62
C HIS A 15 8.75 11.82 0.25
N ARG A 16 9.34 11.98 1.45
CA ARG A 16 9.04 13.09 2.38
C ARG A 16 7.55 13.25 2.68
N PHE A 17 6.87 12.13 2.90
CA PHE A 17 5.43 12.05 3.18
C PHE A 17 4.57 12.72 2.11
N ARG A 18 4.99 12.69 0.85
CA ARG A 18 4.13 12.99 -0.30
C ARG A 18 3.46 11.70 -0.80
N PRO A 19 2.25 11.79 -1.39
CA PRO A 19 1.64 10.65 -2.08
C PRO A 19 2.60 10.00 -3.08
N VAL A 20 2.58 8.67 -3.14
CA VAL A 20 3.40 7.86 -4.05
C VAL A 20 2.48 6.93 -4.85
N MET A 21 2.69 6.89 -6.15
CA MET A 21 1.99 5.97 -7.05
C MET A 21 3.00 5.09 -7.78
N LEU A 22 2.87 3.77 -7.60
CA LEU A 22 3.71 2.74 -8.20
C LEU A 22 2.86 1.90 -9.14
N SER A 23 3.34 1.65 -10.35
CA SER A 23 2.61 0.84 -11.35
C SER A 23 3.46 -0.29 -11.89
N GLY A 24 2.81 -1.40 -12.23
CA GLY A 24 3.47 -2.58 -12.77
C GLY A 24 2.53 -3.78 -12.86
N ASP A 25 2.74 -4.63 -13.89
CA ASP A 25 2.05 -5.91 -14.08
C ASP A 25 0.51 -5.81 -14.07
N GLY A 26 -0.04 -4.69 -14.57
CA GLY A 26 -1.47 -4.44 -14.57
C GLY A 26 -2.03 -3.97 -13.23
N TYR A 27 -1.18 -3.61 -12.26
CA TYR A 27 -1.58 -3.06 -10.98
C TYR A 27 -1.05 -1.64 -10.77
N VAL A 28 -1.78 -0.88 -9.97
CA VAL A 28 -1.37 0.43 -9.45
C VAL A 28 -1.48 0.39 -7.93
N LEU A 29 -0.39 0.68 -7.23
CA LEU A 29 -0.36 0.86 -5.78
C LEU A 29 -0.25 2.35 -5.48
N GLU A 30 -1.31 2.89 -4.88
CA GLU A 30 -1.34 4.22 -4.31
C GLU A 30 -0.97 4.14 -2.82
N ILE A 31 -0.10 5.04 -2.37
CA ILE A 31 0.33 5.17 -0.98
C ILE A 31 0.23 6.63 -0.59
N VAL A 32 -0.50 6.93 0.47
CA VAL A 32 -0.78 8.31 0.93
C VAL A 32 -0.45 8.45 2.41
N PRO A 33 -0.04 9.64 2.88
CA PRO A 33 0.02 9.92 4.32
C PRO A 33 -1.35 9.69 4.95
N TYR A 34 -1.39 9.01 6.09
CA TYR A 34 -2.62 8.69 6.78
C TYR A 34 -2.65 9.32 8.16
N HIS A 35 -3.63 10.19 8.39
CA HIS A 35 -3.80 10.97 9.61
C HIS A 35 -2.55 11.79 10.01
N GLY A 36 -2.64 12.59 11.09
CA GLY A 36 -1.53 13.41 11.59
C GLY A 36 -0.37 12.61 12.21
N LYS A 37 -0.26 11.31 11.91
CA LYS A 37 0.71 10.36 12.47
C LYS A 37 1.64 9.82 11.37
N ILE A 38 2.71 9.14 11.78
CA ILE A 38 3.68 8.50 10.87
C ILE A 38 3.08 7.17 10.39
N GLU A 39 2.07 7.26 9.53
CA GLU A 39 1.27 6.15 9.03
C GLU A 39 1.05 6.27 7.51
N ALA A 40 0.90 5.13 6.84
CA ALA A 40 0.66 5.04 5.42
C ALA A 40 -0.72 4.43 5.15
N GLY A 41 -1.56 5.17 4.42
CA GLY A 41 -2.76 4.65 3.78
C GLY A 41 -2.36 4.07 2.44
N PHE A 42 -3.05 3.02 2.00
CA PHE A 42 -2.78 2.41 0.72
C PHE A 42 -4.05 1.91 0.03
N THR A 43 -4.01 1.95 -1.30
CA THR A 43 -4.97 1.25 -2.15
C THR A 43 -4.23 0.56 -3.28
N LEU A 44 -4.47 -0.74 -3.45
CA LEU A 44 -4.07 -1.50 -4.62
C LEU A 44 -5.23 -1.54 -5.60
N TRP A 45 -4.96 -1.14 -6.83
CA TRP A 45 -5.88 -1.17 -7.96
C TRP A 45 -5.39 -2.18 -9.00
N ARG A 46 -6.31 -2.83 -9.69
CA ARG A 46 -6.04 -3.63 -10.89
C ARG A 46 -6.61 -2.92 -12.11
N LEU A 47 -5.82 -2.89 -13.18
CA LEU A 47 -6.24 -2.36 -14.47
C LEU A 47 -6.98 -3.47 -15.23
N GLU A 48 -8.29 -3.35 -15.35
CA GLU A 48 -9.15 -4.29 -16.08
C GLU A 48 -9.90 -3.52 -17.17
N GLY A 49 -9.74 -3.90 -18.44
CA GLY A 49 -10.46 -3.25 -19.55
C GLY A 49 -10.19 -1.75 -19.73
N GLY A 50 -9.10 -1.22 -19.16
CA GLY A 50 -8.79 0.22 -19.16
C GLY A 50 -9.29 0.97 -17.93
N GLU A 51 -9.98 0.29 -17.02
CA GLU A 51 -10.51 0.86 -15.77
C GLU A 51 -9.74 0.36 -14.55
N LEU A 52 -9.67 1.20 -13.50
CA LEU A 52 -9.06 0.83 -12.24
C LEU A 52 -10.11 0.24 -11.30
N VAL A 53 -9.95 -1.04 -10.96
CA VAL A 53 -10.80 -1.77 -10.02
C VAL A 53 -10.06 -1.91 -8.68
N PRO A 54 -10.65 -1.51 -7.54
CA PRO A 54 -10.01 -1.64 -6.24
C PRO A 54 -9.88 -3.12 -5.85
N VAL A 55 -8.67 -3.52 -5.43
CA VAL A 55 -8.35 -4.89 -5.02
C VAL A 55 -8.26 -4.99 -3.49
N ALA A 56 -7.55 -4.05 -2.87
CA ALA A 56 -7.38 -4.00 -1.43
C ALA A 56 -7.07 -2.56 -0.99
N SER A 57 -7.56 -2.18 0.18
CA SER A 57 -7.23 -0.90 0.81
C SER A 57 -7.10 -1.05 2.31
N GLY A 58 -6.36 -0.14 2.93
CA GLY A 58 -6.15 -0.11 4.37
C GLY A 58 -5.12 0.93 4.76
N HIS A 59 -4.65 0.83 6.00
CA HIS A 59 -3.60 1.69 6.49
C HIS A 59 -2.62 0.94 7.39
N THR A 60 -1.48 1.56 7.67
CA THR A 60 -0.51 1.05 8.61
C THR A 60 -0.65 1.75 9.95
N GLU A 61 -0.63 1.03 11.06
CA GLU A 61 -0.49 1.61 12.40
C GLU A 61 0.44 0.74 13.23
N ASN A 62 1.44 1.35 13.88
CA ASN A 62 2.40 0.66 14.77
C ASN A 62 3.06 -0.61 14.15
N GLY A 63 3.27 -0.62 12.83
CA GLY A 63 3.86 -1.76 12.11
C GLY A 63 2.88 -2.91 11.80
N HIS A 64 1.57 -2.65 11.90
CA HIS A 64 0.48 -3.54 11.50
C HIS A 64 -0.25 -3.00 10.27
N LEU A 65 -0.98 -3.86 9.57
CA LEU A 65 -1.94 -3.47 8.54
C LEU A 65 -3.34 -3.50 9.14
N LEU A 66 -4.11 -2.44 8.94
CA LEU A 66 -5.46 -2.29 9.46
C LEU A 66 -6.45 -1.93 8.34
N THR A 67 -7.72 -2.33 8.52
CA THR A 67 -8.85 -1.85 7.70
C THR A 67 -9.11 -0.36 7.99
N ALA A 68 -9.98 0.32 7.24
CA ALA A 68 -10.34 1.71 7.52
C ALA A 68 -10.93 1.91 8.93
N GLU A 69 -11.60 0.88 9.47
CA GLU A 69 -12.21 0.85 10.80
C GLU A 69 -11.23 0.48 11.93
N GLY A 70 -9.95 0.18 11.61
CA GLY A 70 -8.91 -0.12 12.59
C GLY A 70 -8.80 -1.60 13.00
N PHE A 71 -9.46 -2.52 12.29
CA PHE A 71 -9.30 -3.96 12.53
C PHE A 71 -8.06 -4.51 11.84
N ALA A 72 -7.45 -5.57 12.38
CA ALA A 72 -6.34 -6.25 11.73
C ALA A 72 -6.72 -6.70 10.30
N LEU A 73 -5.98 -6.21 9.31
CA LEU A 73 -6.20 -6.53 7.91
C LEU A 73 -5.33 -7.71 7.51
N GLN A 74 -5.97 -8.82 7.13
CA GLN A 74 -5.31 -9.97 6.51
C GLN A 74 -5.53 -9.90 5.00
N LEU A 75 -4.44 -9.76 4.26
CA LEU A 75 -4.48 -9.75 2.80
C LEU A 75 -4.30 -11.17 2.25
N PRO A 76 -4.96 -11.51 1.12
CA PRO A 76 -4.58 -12.69 0.34
C PRO A 76 -3.08 -12.65 -0.01
N ALA A 77 -2.44 -13.83 -0.01
CA ALA A 77 -0.98 -13.92 -0.15
C ALA A 77 -0.46 -13.41 -1.50
N ASP A 78 -1.25 -13.54 -2.56
CA ASP A 78 -1.00 -13.01 -3.89
C ASP A 78 -1.09 -11.48 -3.93
N VAL A 79 -2.06 -10.88 -3.23
CA VAL A 79 -2.19 -9.43 -3.07
C VAL A 79 -0.99 -8.85 -2.34
N GLU A 80 -0.61 -9.45 -1.20
CA GLU A 80 0.57 -9.00 -0.44
C GLU A 80 1.85 -9.11 -1.29
N ARG A 81 2.04 -10.22 -2.01
CA ARG A 81 3.20 -10.42 -2.89
C ARG A 81 3.24 -9.39 -4.03
N THR A 82 2.10 -9.06 -4.61
CA THR A 82 1.98 -8.05 -5.68
C THR A 82 2.43 -6.69 -5.18
N MET A 83 1.94 -6.25 -4.01
CA MET A 83 2.36 -4.99 -3.41
C MET A 83 3.85 -4.98 -3.08
N LEU A 84 4.39 -6.05 -2.48
CA LEU A 84 5.83 -6.16 -2.19
C LEU A 84 6.70 -6.10 -3.45
N THR A 85 6.22 -6.64 -4.56
CA THR A 85 6.90 -6.58 -5.86
C THR A 85 6.95 -5.15 -6.37
N LEU A 86 5.82 -4.44 -6.39
CA LEU A 86 5.75 -3.01 -6.76
C LEU A 86 6.67 -2.15 -5.89
N LEU A 87 6.67 -2.37 -4.58
CA LEU A 87 7.50 -1.65 -3.61
C LEU A 87 9.00 -1.91 -3.73
N SER A 88 9.39 -2.99 -4.42
CA SER A 88 10.78 -3.40 -4.59
C SER A 88 11.37 -2.96 -5.93
N ARG A 89 10.54 -2.49 -6.87
CA ARG A 89 11.01 -1.89 -8.11
C ARG A 89 11.78 -0.61 -7.77
N LYS A 90 13.06 -0.56 -8.15
CA LYS A 90 13.84 0.68 -8.12
C LYS A 90 13.30 1.59 -9.22
N ARG A 91 12.78 2.75 -8.84
CA ARG A 91 12.67 3.91 -9.74
C ARG A 91 13.90 4.77 -9.55
#